data_AF-A0A662GFM3-F1
#
_entry.id   AF-A0A662GFM3-F1
#
_cell.length_a   1.000
_cell.length_b   1.000
_cell.length_c   1.000
_cell.angle_alpha   90.00
_cell.angle_beta   90.00
_cell.angle_gamma   90.00
#
_symmetry.space_group_name_H-M   'P 1'
#
loop_
_entity.id
_entity.type
_entity.pdbx_description
1 polymer ?
#
loop_
_entity_poly.entity_id
_entity_poly.type
_entity_poly.pdbx_seq_one_letter_code
_entity_poly.pdbx_strand_id
1 'polypeptide(L)'
;MDINDLVLEAWNIYEEAKKLLEKEDIRDAAEKAWLAVETMRKAILVAAKIPYEETKKVSIALPVFNNILVALGEKELLDKYYTFQSTLHSSAFYEDLLNGEVAIIYITEVEKWLYEAERVIDKASRIDATKFLELAKRRLRIKSEILSKSKELHALRIQEKTIIESIRSRISG
;
A
#
# COMPACT_ATOMS: atom_id res chain seq x y z
N MET A 1 18.09 2.30 -4.68
CA MET A 1 17.63 1.63 -5.91
C MET A 1 17.21 2.71 -6.89
N ASP A 2 17.71 2.64 -8.11
CA ASP A 2 17.33 3.60 -9.15
C ASP A 2 15.95 3.26 -9.74
N ILE A 3 15.36 4.22 -10.48
CA ILE A 3 14.09 4.04 -11.19
C ILE A 3 14.20 2.89 -12.19
N ASN A 4 15.30 2.82 -12.96
CA ASN A 4 15.46 1.79 -13.99
C ASN A 4 15.56 0.38 -13.39
N ASP A 5 16.27 0.25 -12.26
CA ASP A 5 16.36 -1.02 -11.51
C ASP A 5 14.97 -1.50 -11.08
N LEU A 6 14.16 -0.58 -10.55
CA LEU A 6 12.79 -0.86 -10.11
C LEU A 6 11.87 -1.28 -11.27
N VAL A 7 11.96 -0.61 -12.41
CA VAL A 7 11.18 -0.94 -13.60
C VAL A 7 11.55 -2.34 -14.12
N LEU A 8 12.85 -2.61 -14.24
CA LEU A 8 13.34 -3.92 -14.65
C LEU A 8 12.93 -5.03 -13.67
N GLU A 9 13.04 -4.77 -12.37
CA GLU A 9 12.61 -5.70 -11.33
C GLU A 9 11.10 -6.00 -11.42
N ALA A 10 10.26 -4.97 -11.60
CA ALA A 10 8.82 -5.14 -11.74
C ALA A 10 8.46 -6.03 -12.94
N TRP A 11 9.10 -5.83 -14.09
CA TRP A 11 8.90 -6.68 -15.26
C TRP A 11 9.37 -8.11 -15.05
N ASN A 12 10.55 -8.31 -14.45
CA ASN A 12 11.06 -9.65 -14.15
C ASN A 12 10.11 -10.42 -13.21
N ILE A 13 9.59 -9.75 -12.19
CA ILE A 13 8.59 -10.32 -11.28
C ILE A 13 7.31 -10.69 -12.04
N TYR A 14 6.87 -9.85 -12.99
CA TYR A 14 5.69 -10.15 -13.79
C TYR A 14 5.91 -11.34 -14.74
N GLU A 15 7.11 -11.47 -15.33
CA GLU A 15 7.48 -12.65 -16.11
C GLU A 15 7.47 -13.93 -15.26
N GLU A 16 7.85 -13.86 -13.99
CA GLU A 16 7.67 -14.98 -13.05
C GLU A 16 6.20 -15.30 -12.82
N ALA A 17 5.33 -14.29 -12.68
CA ALA A 17 3.89 -14.50 -12.56
C ALA A 17 3.31 -15.26 -13.76
N LYS A 18 3.74 -14.90 -14.99
CA LYS A 18 3.32 -15.60 -16.22
C LYS A 18 3.77 -17.06 -16.24
N LYS A 19 5.02 -17.35 -15.84
CA LYS A 19 5.54 -18.73 -15.73
C LYS A 19 4.78 -19.57 -14.69
N LEU A 20 4.27 -18.95 -13.63
CA LEU A 20 3.45 -19.63 -12.62
C LEU A 20 2.04 -19.92 -13.17
N LEU A 21 1.45 -18.99 -13.92
CA LEU A 21 0.20 -19.23 -14.64
C LEU A 21 0.28 -20.41 -15.61
N GLU A 22 1.38 -20.54 -16.37
CA GLU A 22 1.61 -21.67 -17.28
C GLU A 22 1.65 -23.03 -16.56
N LYS A 23 1.96 -23.02 -15.27
CA LYS A 23 1.99 -24.21 -14.40
C LYS A 23 0.70 -24.40 -13.61
N GLU A 24 -0.33 -23.60 -13.91
CA GLU A 24 -1.61 -23.55 -13.20
C GLU A 24 -1.48 -23.18 -11.71
N ASP A 25 -0.36 -22.55 -11.33
CA ASP A 25 -0.13 -22.03 -9.97
C ASP A 25 -0.69 -20.61 -9.84
N ILE A 26 -2.02 -20.52 -9.81
CA ILE A 26 -2.77 -19.27 -9.89
C ILE A 26 -2.52 -18.39 -8.67
N ARG A 27 -2.40 -18.98 -7.49
CA ARG A 27 -2.23 -18.24 -6.23
C ARG A 27 -0.86 -17.54 -6.20
N ASP A 28 0.22 -18.26 -6.47
CA ASP A 28 1.56 -17.69 -6.47
C ASP A 28 1.74 -16.73 -7.66
N ALA A 29 1.09 -17.02 -8.80
CA ALA A 29 1.02 -16.08 -9.91
C ALA A 29 0.35 -14.75 -9.51
N ALA A 30 -0.75 -14.79 -8.75
CA ALA A 30 -1.43 -13.59 -8.26
C ALA A 30 -0.53 -12.79 -7.29
N GLU A 31 0.19 -13.47 -6.40
CA GLU A 31 1.17 -12.84 -5.50
C GLU A 31 2.24 -12.09 -6.29
N LYS A 32 2.85 -12.77 -7.28
CA LYS A 32 3.91 -12.19 -8.12
C LYS A 32 3.39 -11.02 -8.94
N ALA A 33 2.21 -11.15 -9.54
CA ALA A 33 1.59 -10.06 -10.29
C ALA A 33 1.34 -8.82 -9.42
N TRP A 34 0.86 -9.02 -8.18
CA TRP A 34 0.72 -7.92 -7.21
C TRP A 34 2.07 -7.31 -6.83
N LEU A 35 3.09 -8.12 -6.58
CA LEU A 35 4.43 -7.65 -6.23
C LEU A 35 5.06 -6.82 -7.36
N ALA A 36 4.80 -7.16 -8.63
CA ALA A 36 5.21 -6.35 -9.78
C ALA A 36 4.55 -4.96 -9.75
N VAL A 37 3.23 -4.89 -9.51
CA VAL A 37 2.47 -3.64 -9.36
C VAL A 37 3.05 -2.78 -8.22
N GLU A 38 3.34 -3.38 -7.06
CA GLU A 38 3.94 -2.66 -5.93
C GLU A 38 5.34 -2.14 -6.23
N THR A 39 6.13 -2.89 -6.98
CA THR A 39 7.51 -2.51 -7.35
C THR A 39 7.47 -1.32 -8.32
N MET A 40 6.59 -1.37 -9.31
CA MET A 40 6.37 -0.24 -10.23
C MET A 40 5.78 1.00 -9.53
N ARG A 41 4.90 0.83 -8.53
CA ARG A 41 4.45 1.94 -7.66
C ARG A 41 5.62 2.63 -6.97
N LYS A 42 6.61 1.88 -6.48
CA LYS A 42 7.82 2.44 -5.88
C LYS A 42 8.63 3.22 -6.92
N ALA A 43 8.71 2.74 -8.17
CA ALA A 43 9.38 3.45 -9.26
C ALA A 43 8.75 4.83 -9.52
N ILE A 44 7.40 4.91 -9.58
CA ILE A 44 6.67 6.18 -9.73
C ILE A 44 7.00 7.15 -8.59
N LEU A 45 7.05 6.66 -7.35
CA LEU A 45 7.40 7.49 -6.19
C LEU A 45 8.84 8.00 -6.27
N VAL A 46 9.80 7.12 -6.61
CA VAL A 46 11.21 7.52 -6.75
C VAL A 46 11.38 8.54 -7.87
N ALA A 47 10.67 8.38 -8.99
CA ALA A 47 10.64 9.36 -10.07
C ALA A 47 10.17 10.73 -9.61
N ALA A 48 9.17 10.78 -8.72
CA ALA A 48 8.68 12.03 -8.10
C ALA A 48 9.57 12.55 -6.93
N LYS A 49 10.84 12.12 -6.88
CA LYS A 49 11.86 12.45 -5.87
C LYS A 49 11.56 11.98 -4.44
N ILE A 50 10.73 10.95 -4.28
CA ILE A 50 10.52 10.33 -2.97
C ILE A 50 11.69 9.36 -2.70
N PRO A 51 12.40 9.47 -1.55
CA PRO A 51 13.47 8.54 -1.22
C PRO A 51 12.96 7.10 -1.19
N TYR A 52 13.70 6.17 -1.81
CA TYR A 52 13.33 4.76 -1.93
C TYR A 52 12.90 4.14 -0.58
N GLU A 53 13.59 4.45 0.52
CA GLU A 53 13.26 3.92 1.85
C GLU A 53 11.88 4.36 2.36
N GLU A 54 11.36 5.51 1.95
CA GLU A 54 10.02 5.96 2.31
C GLU A 54 8.94 5.26 1.49
N THR A 55 9.27 4.77 0.29
CA THR A 55 8.32 4.07 -0.60
C THR A 55 7.89 2.69 -0.06
N LYS A 56 8.71 2.11 0.83
CA LYS A 56 8.46 0.82 1.51
C LYS A 56 7.43 0.95 2.63
N LYS A 57 7.24 2.16 3.20
CA LYS A 57 6.33 2.38 4.33
C LYS A 57 4.93 2.68 3.79
N VAL A 58 4.09 1.66 3.66
CA VAL A 58 2.73 1.76 3.08
C VAL A 58 1.91 2.93 3.65
N SER A 59 1.98 3.15 4.97
CA SER A 59 1.27 4.23 5.67
C SER A 59 1.68 5.66 5.26
N ILE A 60 2.86 5.81 4.66
CA ILE A 60 3.37 7.05 4.06
C ILE A 60 3.20 7.02 2.55
N ALA A 61 3.63 5.92 1.93
CA ALA A 61 3.79 5.79 0.50
C ALA A 61 2.44 5.84 -0.25
N LEU A 62 1.39 5.20 0.27
CA LEU A 62 0.07 5.20 -0.38
C LEU A 62 -0.55 6.62 -0.45
N PRO A 63 -0.65 7.39 0.65
CA PRO A 63 -1.13 8.77 0.55
C PRO A 63 -0.36 9.64 -0.44
N VAL A 64 0.97 9.48 -0.51
CA VAL A 64 1.82 10.24 -1.44
C VAL A 64 1.58 9.81 -2.88
N PHE A 65 1.53 8.50 -3.13
CA PHE A 65 1.23 7.93 -4.45
C PHE A 65 -0.11 8.41 -4.99
N ASN A 66 -1.18 8.35 -4.18
CA ASN A 66 -2.50 8.81 -4.58
C ASN A 66 -2.48 10.29 -4.99
N ASN A 67 -1.85 11.14 -4.17
CA ASN A 67 -1.78 12.57 -4.45
C ASN A 67 -0.98 12.87 -5.72
N ILE A 68 0.07 12.08 -6.01
CA ILE A 68 0.82 12.18 -7.27
C ILE A 68 -0.08 11.82 -8.44
N LEU A 69 -0.78 10.68 -8.42
CA LEU A 69 -1.64 10.27 -9.54
C LEU A 69 -2.80 11.25 -9.75
N VAL A 70 -3.40 11.78 -8.67
CA VAL A 70 -4.41 12.83 -8.76
C VAL A 70 -3.84 14.09 -9.40
N ALA A 71 -2.65 14.54 -9.00
CA ALA A 71 -2.01 15.73 -9.56
C ALA A 71 -1.62 15.56 -11.04
N LEU A 72 -1.29 14.34 -11.46
CA LEU A 72 -0.96 13.99 -12.85
C LEU A 72 -2.20 13.71 -13.72
N GLY A 73 -3.39 13.64 -13.14
CA GLY A 73 -4.63 13.31 -13.86
C GLY A 73 -4.78 11.81 -14.19
N GLU A 74 -4.04 10.93 -13.52
CA GLU A 74 -3.92 9.50 -13.80
C GLU A 74 -4.94 8.67 -13.01
N LYS A 75 -6.22 9.04 -13.11
CA LYS A 75 -7.31 8.39 -12.34
C LYS A 75 -7.46 6.91 -12.70
N GLU A 76 -7.42 6.56 -13.98
CA GLU A 76 -7.62 5.18 -14.43
C GLU A 76 -6.52 4.24 -13.90
N LEU A 77 -5.26 4.69 -13.93
CA LEU A 77 -4.13 3.97 -13.34
C LEU A 77 -4.34 3.76 -11.83
N LEU A 78 -4.80 4.80 -11.12
CA LEU A 78 -5.08 4.74 -9.68
C LEU A 78 -6.23 3.78 -9.36
N ASP A 79 -7.31 3.81 -10.13
CA ASP A 79 -8.45 2.92 -9.96
C ASP A 79 -8.02 1.45 -10.14
N LYS A 80 -7.27 1.17 -11.21
CA LYS A 80 -6.74 -0.18 -11.47
C LYS A 80 -5.77 -0.66 -10.40
N TYR A 81 -4.93 0.22 -9.85
CA TYR A 81 -4.08 -0.12 -8.70
C TYR A 81 -4.93 -0.65 -7.53
N TYR A 82 -6.02 0.03 -7.19
CA TYR A 82 -6.92 -0.42 -6.12
C TYR A 82 -7.72 -1.67 -6.48
N THR A 83 -8.09 -1.84 -7.75
CA THR A 83 -8.65 -3.10 -8.24
C THR A 83 -7.69 -4.25 -8.00
N PHE A 84 -6.40 -4.12 -8.36
CA PHE A 84 -5.40 -5.17 -8.13
C PHE A 84 -5.13 -5.41 -6.65
N GLN A 85 -5.11 -4.36 -5.82
CA GLN A 85 -4.98 -4.52 -4.37
C GLN A 85 -6.13 -5.36 -3.79
N SER A 86 -7.36 -5.10 -4.22
CA SER A 86 -8.51 -5.87 -3.74
C SER A 86 -8.53 -7.29 -4.29
N THR A 87 -8.17 -7.47 -5.56
CA THR A 87 -8.35 -8.75 -6.26
C THR A 87 -7.15 -9.66 -6.11
N LEU A 88 -5.95 -9.23 -6.51
CA LEU A 88 -4.74 -10.05 -6.50
C LEU A 88 -4.20 -10.25 -5.10
N HIS A 89 -4.02 -9.15 -4.34
CA HIS A 89 -3.49 -9.24 -2.98
C HIS A 89 -4.51 -9.83 -2.02
N SER A 90 -5.69 -9.22 -1.84
CA SER A 90 -6.65 -9.71 -0.84
C SER A 90 -7.39 -10.97 -1.29
N SER A 91 -8.13 -10.93 -2.41
CA SER A 91 -9.08 -12.00 -2.74
C SER A 91 -8.46 -13.26 -3.36
N ALA A 92 -7.43 -13.17 -4.20
CA ALA A 92 -6.76 -14.33 -4.78
C ALA A 92 -5.65 -14.87 -3.86
N PHE A 93 -4.71 -14.02 -3.48
CA PHE A 93 -3.53 -14.47 -2.74
C PHE A 93 -3.81 -14.79 -1.26
N TYR A 94 -4.45 -13.88 -0.53
CA TYR A 94 -4.66 -14.03 0.91
C TYR A 94 -5.85 -14.92 1.27
N GLU A 95 -6.96 -14.81 0.54
CA GLU A 95 -8.23 -15.41 0.95
C GLU A 95 -8.70 -16.57 0.04
N ASP A 96 -8.06 -16.78 -1.12
CA ASP A 96 -8.43 -17.82 -2.13
C ASP A 96 -9.94 -17.82 -2.51
N LEU A 97 -10.51 -16.62 -2.62
CA LEU A 97 -11.95 -16.40 -2.85
C LEU A 97 -12.31 -16.23 -4.32
N LEU A 98 -11.33 -15.95 -5.18
CA LEU A 98 -11.56 -15.80 -6.61
C LEU A 98 -11.52 -17.17 -7.28
N ASN A 99 -12.45 -17.42 -8.20
CA ASN A 99 -12.28 -18.54 -9.10
C ASN A 99 -11.04 -18.32 -9.98
N GLY A 100 -10.42 -19.42 -10.41
CA GLY A 100 -9.14 -19.37 -11.14
C GLY A 100 -9.20 -18.51 -12.41
N GLU A 101 -10.30 -18.56 -13.15
CA GLU A 101 -10.50 -17.78 -14.37
C GLU A 101 -10.50 -16.26 -14.11
N VAL A 102 -11.17 -15.79 -13.05
CA VAL A 102 -11.19 -14.36 -12.70
C VAL A 102 -9.81 -13.91 -12.22
N ALA A 103 -9.09 -14.74 -11.46
CA ALA A 103 -7.72 -14.42 -11.07
C ALA A 103 -6.79 -14.28 -12.28
N ILE A 104 -6.89 -15.17 -13.27
CA ILE A 104 -6.13 -15.11 -14.52
C ILE A 104 -6.39 -13.81 -15.29
N ILE A 105 -7.65 -13.35 -15.35
CA ILE A 105 -7.99 -12.07 -15.99
C ILE A 105 -7.20 -10.92 -15.35
N TYR A 106 -7.25 -10.80 -14.02
CA TYR A 106 -6.55 -9.69 -13.34
C TYR A 106 -5.03 -9.81 -13.41
N ILE A 107 -4.47 -11.02 -13.36
CA ILE A 107 -3.02 -11.22 -13.56
C ILE A 107 -2.62 -10.77 -14.97
N THR A 108 -3.42 -11.06 -15.98
CA THR A 108 -3.14 -10.65 -17.37
C THR A 108 -3.27 -9.13 -17.54
N GLU A 109 -4.25 -8.50 -16.88
CA GLU A 109 -4.42 -7.04 -16.92
C GLU A 109 -3.24 -6.26 -16.30
N VAL A 110 -2.44 -6.87 -15.42
CA VAL A 110 -1.25 -6.23 -14.84
C VAL A 110 -0.26 -5.81 -15.92
N GLU A 111 -0.08 -6.59 -16.98
CA GLU A 111 0.84 -6.24 -18.07
C GLU A 111 0.54 -4.86 -18.65
N LYS A 112 -0.75 -4.62 -18.97
CA LYS A 112 -1.21 -3.34 -19.50
C LYS A 112 -0.97 -2.21 -18.51
N TRP A 113 -1.21 -2.46 -17.23
CA TRP A 113 -1.00 -1.47 -16.18
C TRP A 113 0.48 -1.14 -15.99
N LEU A 114 1.40 -2.12 -16.11
CA LEU A 114 2.84 -1.87 -16.04
C LEU A 114 3.30 -0.93 -17.16
N TYR A 115 2.84 -1.16 -18.40
CA TYR A 115 3.10 -0.25 -19.52
C TYR A 115 2.54 1.16 -19.28
N GLU A 116 1.33 1.27 -18.71
CA GLU A 116 0.74 2.56 -18.34
C GLU A 116 1.55 3.26 -17.24
N ALA A 117 1.99 2.51 -16.23
CA ALA A 117 2.78 3.02 -15.13
C ALA A 117 4.15 3.54 -15.59
N GLU A 118 4.81 2.90 -16.55
CA GLU A 118 6.04 3.43 -17.15
C GLU A 118 5.84 4.79 -17.82
N ARG A 119 4.72 5.00 -18.51
CA ARG A 119 4.39 6.34 -19.07
C ARG A 119 4.19 7.36 -17.96
N VAL A 120 3.64 6.96 -16.82
CA VAL A 120 3.48 7.83 -15.65
C VAL A 120 4.80 8.12 -14.96
N ILE A 121 5.79 7.22 -15.00
CA ILE A 121 7.15 7.47 -14.48
C ILE A 121 7.79 8.67 -15.19
N ASP A 122 7.68 8.77 -16.52
CA ASP A 122 8.18 9.94 -17.26
C ASP A 122 7.49 11.24 -16.79
N LYS A 123 6.17 11.23 -16.60
CA LYS A 123 5.44 12.39 -16.06
C LYS A 123 5.89 12.73 -14.63
N ALA A 124 6.03 11.71 -13.78
CA ALA A 124 6.44 11.85 -12.39
C ALA A 124 7.87 12.39 -12.25
N SER A 125 8.77 12.07 -13.19
CA SER A 125 10.15 12.58 -13.21
C SER A 125 10.25 14.11 -13.34
N ARG A 126 9.17 14.76 -13.80
CA ARG A 126 9.09 16.21 -14.02
C ARG A 126 8.59 16.99 -12.82
N ILE A 127 8.23 16.31 -11.73
CA ILE A 127 7.67 16.94 -10.52
C ILE A 127 8.56 16.70 -9.29
N ASP A 128 8.30 17.49 -8.25
CA ASP A 128 8.90 17.32 -6.93
C ASP A 128 7.79 17.12 -5.90
N ALA A 129 7.57 15.87 -5.49
CA ALA A 129 6.49 15.51 -4.57
C ALA A 129 6.92 15.51 -3.09
N THR A 130 8.11 16.03 -2.76
CA THR A 130 8.64 16.01 -1.38
C THR A 130 7.71 16.68 -0.36
N LYS A 131 6.97 17.72 -0.77
CA LYS A 131 5.94 18.35 0.09
C LYS A 131 4.81 17.40 0.47
N PHE A 132 4.39 16.49 -0.42
CA PHE A 132 3.40 15.46 -0.06
C PHE A 132 3.96 14.49 0.99
N LEU A 133 5.24 14.12 0.87
CA LEU A 133 5.92 13.27 1.84
C LEU A 133 6.01 13.93 3.23
N GLU A 134 6.36 15.21 3.29
CA GLU A 134 6.40 15.97 4.55
C GLU A 134 5.03 15.99 5.24
N LEU A 135 3.98 16.26 4.47
CA LEU A 135 2.60 16.23 4.98
C LEU A 135 2.18 14.84 5.45
N ALA A 136 2.52 13.78 4.71
CA ALA A 136 2.22 12.40 5.10
C ALA A 136 2.91 12.03 6.41
N LYS A 137 4.20 12.36 6.57
CA LYS A 137 4.95 12.17 7.82
C LYS A 137 4.35 12.95 8.98
N ARG A 138 3.97 14.22 8.76
CA ARG A 138 3.32 15.04 9.79
C ARG A 138 1.98 14.45 10.23
N ARG A 139 1.16 13.96 9.30
CA ARG A 139 -0.12 13.28 9.61
C ARG A 139 0.11 12.05 10.48
N LEU A 140 1.14 11.26 10.21
CA LEU A 140 1.47 10.09 11.04
C LEU A 140 1.92 10.46 12.45
N ARG A 141 2.74 11.51 12.60
CA ARG A 141 3.13 12.00 13.93
C ARG A 141 1.91 12.40 14.76
N ILE A 142 1.02 13.20 14.19
CA ILE A 142 -0.23 13.62 14.86
C ILE A 142 -1.09 12.40 15.24
N LYS A 143 -1.24 11.42 14.35
CA LYS A 143 -1.97 10.17 14.68
C LYS A 143 -1.35 9.44 15.86
N SER A 144 -0.02 9.36 15.92
CA SER A 144 0.69 8.72 17.02
C SER A 144 0.50 9.47 18.35
N GLU A 145 0.52 10.81 18.31
CA GLU A 145 0.24 11.65 19.49
C GLU A 145 -1.19 11.45 20.00
N ILE A 146 -2.18 11.41 19.10
CA ILE A 146 -3.58 11.13 19.45
C ILE A 146 -3.71 9.75 20.11
N LEU A 147 -3.05 8.73 19.56
CA LEU A 147 -3.08 7.38 20.13
C LEU A 147 -2.46 7.35 21.54
N SER A 148 -1.34 8.06 21.74
CA SER A 148 -0.72 8.18 23.06
C SER A 148 -1.67 8.83 24.06
N LYS A 149 -2.30 9.95 23.67
CA LYS A 149 -3.26 10.65 24.53
C LYS A 149 -4.50 9.82 24.83
N SER A 150 -4.97 9.03 23.86
CA SER A 150 -6.08 8.10 24.08
C SER A 150 -5.74 7.01 25.12
N LYS A 151 -4.50 6.50 25.12
CA LYS A 151 -4.02 5.55 26.14
C LYS A 151 -3.95 6.19 27.53
N GLU A 152 -3.47 7.43 27.62
CA GLU A 152 -3.46 8.18 28.89
C GLU A 152 -4.88 8.34 29.45
N LEU A 153 -5.86 8.72 28.63
CA LEU A 153 -7.27 8.80 29.03
C LEU A 153 -7.83 7.44 29.50
N HIS A 154 -7.46 6.35 28.83
CA HIS A 154 -7.89 5.02 29.24
C HIS A 154 -7.31 4.62 30.61
N ALA A 155 -6.04 4.95 30.86
CA ALA A 155 -5.41 4.69 32.16
C ALA A 155 -6.10 5.44 33.31
N LEU A 156 -6.50 6.70 33.10
CA LEU A 156 -7.27 7.46 34.09
C LEU A 156 -8.62 6.78 34.40
N ARG A 157 -9.34 6.29 33.40
CA ARG A 157 -10.60 5.55 33.60
C ARG A 157 -10.41 4.26 34.40
N ILE A 158 -9.29 3.56 34.20
CA ILE A 158 -8.95 2.38 35.00
C ILE A 158 -8.74 2.78 36.46
N GLN A 159 -7.99 3.87 36.72
CA GLN A 159 -7.76 4.37 38.08
C GLN A 159 -9.07 4.75 38.77
N GLU A 160 -9.97 5.47 38.08
CA GLU A 160 -11.31 5.80 38.59
C GLU A 160 -12.09 4.54 39.00
N LYS A 161 -12.08 3.50 38.15
CA LYS A 161 -12.74 2.22 38.44
C LYS A 161 -12.15 1.54 39.68
N THR A 162 -10.82 1.52 39.81
CA THR A 162 -10.14 0.95 40.99
C THR A 162 -10.52 1.69 42.27
N ILE A 163 -10.62 3.04 42.23
CA ILE A 163 -11.07 3.84 43.37
C ILE A 163 -12.51 3.46 43.75
N ILE A 164 -13.42 3.36 42.77
CA ILE A 164 -14.82 2.97 43.01
C ILE A 164 -14.90 1.58 43.67
N GLU A 165 -14.13 0.60 43.17
CA GLU A 165 -14.08 -0.76 43.72
C GLU A 165 -13.57 -0.78 45.16
N SER A 166 -12.53 0.01 45.46
CA SER A 166 -12.01 0.16 46.83
C SER A 166 -13.00 0.83 47.78
N ILE A 167 -13.83 1.77 47.31
CA ILE A 167 -14.88 2.38 48.14
C ILE A 167 -15.97 1.36 48.44
N ARG A 168 -16.41 0.59 47.42
CA ARG A 168 -17.43 -0.45 47.59
C ARG A 168 -17.02 -1.53 48.59
N SER A 169 -15.78 -2.01 48.52
CA SER A 169 -15.30 -3.06 49.45
C SER A 169 -15.30 -2.61 50.91
N ARG A 170 -15.06 -1.32 51.18
CA ARG A 170 -15.09 -0.74 52.53
C ARG A 170 -16.49 -0.51 53.10
N ILE A 171 -17.51 -0.44 52.25
CA ILE A 171 -18.91 -0.26 52.67
C ILE A 171 -19.58 -1.63 52.90
N SER A 172 -19.11 -2.67 52.21
CA SER A 172 -19.68 -4.03 52.28
C SER A 172 -19.03 -4.96 53.32
N GLY A 173 -18.00 -4.50 54.03
CA GLY A 173 -17.36 -5.22 55.15
C GLY A 173 -17.63 -4.49 56.46
#